data_AF-A0A971VCX9-F1
#
_entry.id   AF-A0A971VCX9-F1
#
_cell.length_a   1.000
_cell.length_b   1.000
_cell.length_c   1.000
_cell.angle_alpha   90.00
_cell.angle_beta   90.00
_cell.angle_gamma   90.00
#
_symmetry.space_group_name_H-M   'P 1'
#
loop_
_entity.id
_entity.type
_entity.pdbx_description
1 polymer ?
#
loop_
_entity_poly.entity_id
_entity_poly.type
_entity_poly.pdbx_seq_one_letter_code
_entity_poly.pdbx_strand_id
1 'polypeptide(L)'
;MNKYFVFLFLIISGVGYGQESLEKVFRVNALSPGVELEFPISKNSTIAVNPGIGINGSYNHLSYASSGVTYFISPFLDLSYKHLYNLSSRTAKGKNTAGNSGNYWGVRLLTNFEEIESENIIRKDNIDFAFGPTWGIQRSAGNFHLLFDVGSVYYFDTKGNNGFFPVMLQLNIGWNLKKW
;
A
#
# COMPACT_ATOMS: atom_id res chain seq x y z
N MET A 1 -56.72 48.38 -2.53
CA MET A 1 -56.03 47.36 -3.33
C MET A 1 -54.91 46.78 -2.47
N ASN A 2 -55.17 45.69 -1.75
CA ASN A 2 -54.19 45.07 -0.86
C ASN A 2 -53.40 44.03 -1.66
N LYS A 3 -52.10 44.30 -1.87
CA LYS A 3 -51.18 43.35 -2.51
C LYS A 3 -50.63 42.42 -1.44
N TYR A 4 -51.12 41.18 -1.40
CA TYR A 4 -50.53 40.13 -0.56
C TYR A 4 -49.27 39.60 -1.26
N PHE A 5 -48.11 39.84 -0.66
CA PHE A 5 -46.84 39.27 -1.09
C PHE A 5 -46.70 37.89 -0.41
N VAL A 6 -46.84 36.82 -1.18
CA VAL A 6 -46.60 35.45 -0.68
C VAL A 6 -45.13 35.13 -0.91
N PHE A 7 -44.38 34.96 0.17
CA PHE A 7 -42.98 34.50 0.13
C PHE A 7 -42.98 32.96 0.13
N LEU A 8 -42.56 32.36 -0.99
CA LEU A 8 -42.42 30.93 -1.14
C LEU A 8 -41.05 30.50 -0.58
N PHE A 9 -41.04 29.80 0.56
CA PHE A 9 -39.82 29.19 1.11
C PHE A 9 -39.51 27.90 0.34
N LEU A 10 -38.49 27.94 -0.51
CA LEU A 10 -37.89 26.76 -1.13
C LEU A 10 -37.00 26.06 -0.09
N ILE A 11 -37.49 24.97 0.48
CA ILE A 11 -36.69 24.04 1.26
C ILE A 11 -35.84 23.23 0.28
N ILE A 12 -34.58 23.62 0.12
CA ILE A 12 -33.57 22.78 -0.51
C ILE A 12 -33.18 21.74 0.52
N SER A 13 -33.71 20.53 0.39
CA SER A 13 -33.20 19.34 1.07
C SER A 13 -31.78 19.09 0.54
N GLY A 14 -30.78 19.48 1.32
CA GLY A 14 -29.40 19.07 1.07
C GLY A 14 -29.33 17.55 1.14
N VAL A 15 -29.01 16.91 0.01
CA VAL A 15 -28.59 15.51 0.01
C VAL A 15 -27.32 15.45 0.86
N GLY A 16 -27.38 14.76 1.99
CA GLY A 16 -26.21 14.54 2.83
C GLY A 16 -25.19 13.72 2.05
N TYR A 17 -24.09 14.35 1.62
CA TYR A 17 -22.92 13.62 1.21
C TYR A 17 -22.38 12.92 2.46
N GLY A 18 -22.57 11.60 2.55
CA GLY A 18 -21.89 10.80 3.55
C GLY A 18 -20.40 11.07 3.43
N GLN A 19 -19.79 11.58 4.49
CA GLN A 19 -18.36 11.85 4.53
C GLN A 19 -17.65 10.51 4.42
N GLU A 20 -17.04 10.21 3.27
CA GLU A 20 -16.20 9.03 3.15
C GLU A 20 -14.97 9.23 4.04
N SER A 21 -14.96 8.51 5.16
CA SER A 21 -13.80 8.40 6.01
C SER A 21 -13.05 7.14 5.65
N LEU A 22 -11.74 7.28 5.43
CA LEU A 22 -10.84 6.15 5.38
C LEU A 22 -10.94 5.33 6.68
N GLU A 23 -10.87 4.02 6.52
CA GLU A 23 -10.97 3.03 7.59
C GLU A 23 -9.59 2.73 8.16
N LYS A 24 -9.52 2.44 9.47
CA LYS A 24 -8.39 1.67 10.00
C LYS A 24 -8.60 0.21 9.61
N VAL A 25 -7.56 -0.47 9.16
CA VAL A 25 -7.71 -1.85 8.67
C VAL A 25 -6.60 -2.74 9.20
N PHE A 26 -6.99 -3.88 9.76
CA PHE A 26 -6.08 -4.97 10.10
C PHE A 26 -6.22 -6.09 9.07
N ARG A 27 -5.10 -6.52 8.48
CA ARG A 27 -5.06 -7.51 7.41
C ARG A 27 -4.04 -8.61 7.68
N VAL A 28 -4.28 -9.75 7.04
CA VAL A 28 -3.30 -10.82 6.87
C VAL A 28 -3.01 -11.02 5.38
N ASN A 29 -1.74 -11.19 5.04
CA ASN A 29 -1.25 -11.30 3.67
C ASN A 29 -0.80 -12.73 3.36
N ALA A 30 -1.03 -13.20 2.14
CA ALA A 30 -0.83 -14.60 1.74
C ALA A 30 0.47 -14.83 0.95
N LEU A 31 0.76 -13.97 -0.04
CA LEU A 31 1.92 -14.13 -0.93
C LEU A 31 3.25 -13.92 -0.22
N SER A 32 3.32 -12.85 0.57
CA SER A 32 4.37 -12.60 1.54
C SER A 32 3.71 -12.66 2.92
N PRO A 33 3.67 -13.86 3.56
CA PRO A 33 2.99 -14.06 4.83
C PRO A 33 3.34 -12.99 5.86
N GLY A 34 2.33 -12.25 6.30
CA GLY A 34 2.53 -11.09 7.16
C GLY A 34 1.22 -10.53 7.68
N VAL A 35 1.33 -9.58 8.61
CA VAL A 35 0.20 -8.85 9.18
C VAL A 35 0.35 -7.38 8.84
N GLU A 36 -0.73 -6.73 8.42
CA GLU A 36 -0.71 -5.32 8.05
C GLU A 36 -1.71 -4.51 8.87
N LEU A 37 -1.25 -3.35 9.36
CA LEU A 37 -2.08 -2.35 9.99
C LEU A 37 -2.04 -1.07 9.16
N GLU A 38 -3.17 -0.66 8.62
CA GLU A 38 -3.34 0.59 7.87
C GLU A 38 -4.15 1.59 8.70
N PHE A 39 -3.62 2.82 8.79
CA PHE A 39 -4.17 3.92 9.58
C PHE A 39 -4.44 5.12 8.69
N PRO A 40 -5.64 5.72 8.74
CA PRO A 40 -5.90 7.00 8.11
C PRO A 40 -5.17 8.12 8.87
N ILE A 41 -4.49 8.99 8.13
CA ILE A 41 -3.79 10.16 8.67
C ILE A 41 -4.37 11.48 8.12
N SER A 42 -5.22 11.39 7.10
CA SER A 42 -6.02 12.50 6.57
C SER A 42 -7.27 11.93 5.89
N LYS A 43 -8.09 12.77 5.25
CA LYS A 43 -9.27 12.32 4.51
C LYS A 43 -8.94 11.39 3.34
N ASN A 44 -7.78 11.57 2.72
CA ASN A 44 -7.39 10.84 1.50
C ASN A 44 -6.02 10.17 1.63
N SER A 45 -5.44 10.06 2.83
CA SER A 45 -4.12 9.45 2.98
C SER A 45 -4.05 8.50 4.16
N THR A 46 -3.31 7.41 3.98
CA THR A 46 -3.07 6.37 4.98
C THR A 46 -1.59 6.08 5.13
N ILE A 47 -1.19 5.61 6.31
CA ILE A 47 0.09 4.92 6.53
C ILE A 47 -0.21 3.45 6.83
N ALA A 48 0.61 2.53 6.33
CA ALA A 48 0.53 1.12 6.69
C ALA A 48 1.89 0.58 7.17
N VAL A 49 1.80 -0.37 8.09
CA VAL A 49 2.94 -1.13 8.65
C VAL A 49 2.66 -2.61 8.45
N ASN A 50 3.55 -3.31 7.74
CA ASN A 50 3.40 -4.72 7.39
C ASN A 50 4.70 -5.50 7.66
N PRO A 51 4.89 -6.06 8.86
CA PRO A 51 5.91 -7.06 9.12
C PRO A 51 5.48 -8.45 8.61
N GLY A 52 6.45 -9.23 8.13
CA GLY A 52 6.19 -10.59 7.67
C GLY A 52 7.46 -11.36 7.33
N ILE A 53 7.29 -12.49 6.66
CA ILE A 53 8.34 -13.30 6.04
C ILE A 53 8.01 -13.42 4.56
N GLY A 54 9.00 -13.21 3.69
CA GLY A 54 8.79 -13.16 2.25
C GLY A 54 9.94 -13.78 1.47
N ILE A 55 9.64 -14.19 0.24
CA ILE A 55 10.63 -14.52 -0.77
C ILE A 55 11.02 -13.22 -1.46
N ASN A 56 12.31 -12.89 -1.41
CA ASN A 56 12.87 -11.64 -1.90
C ASN A 56 13.94 -11.92 -2.96
N GLY A 57 14.03 -11.03 -3.94
CA GLY A 57 15.20 -10.92 -4.81
C GLY A 57 16.21 -9.95 -4.20
N SER A 58 17.49 -10.10 -4.53
CA SER A 58 18.48 -9.07 -4.19
C SER A 58 18.79 -8.18 -5.39
N TYR A 59 19.40 -7.05 -5.11
CA TYR A 59 19.85 -6.11 -6.13
C TYR A 59 21.31 -6.37 -6.48
N ASN A 60 21.68 -6.11 -7.75
CA ASN A 60 23.03 -6.38 -8.28
C ASN A 60 24.17 -5.83 -7.41
N HIS A 61 23.99 -4.67 -6.75
CA HIS A 61 25.06 -4.09 -5.91
C HIS A 61 25.06 -4.60 -4.47
N LEU A 62 24.00 -5.26 -3.99
CA LEU A 62 23.85 -5.74 -2.61
C LEU A 62 24.20 -7.22 -2.44
N SER A 63 24.46 -7.95 -3.53
CA SER A 63 24.74 -9.39 -3.48
C SER A 63 25.75 -9.84 -4.52
N TYR A 64 26.37 -10.98 -4.28
CA TYR A 64 27.01 -11.79 -5.30
C TYR A 64 26.02 -12.87 -5.75
N ALA A 65 25.67 -12.87 -7.02
CA ALA A 65 24.75 -13.84 -7.61
C ALA A 65 25.54 -14.91 -8.37
N SER A 66 25.16 -16.17 -8.18
CA SER A 66 25.61 -17.30 -9.00
C SER A 66 24.66 -17.50 -10.19
N SER A 67 24.98 -18.41 -11.11
CA SER A 67 24.08 -18.78 -12.20
C SER A 67 22.85 -19.54 -11.67
N GLY A 68 21.66 -19.25 -12.20
CA GLY A 68 20.42 -19.95 -11.86
C GLY A 68 19.33 -19.00 -11.37
N VAL A 69 18.30 -19.56 -10.72
CA VAL A 69 17.27 -18.76 -10.04
C VAL A 69 17.84 -18.30 -8.70
N THR A 70 17.84 -16.98 -8.46
CA THR A 70 18.41 -16.37 -7.26
C THR A 70 17.31 -15.77 -6.39
N TYR A 71 17.18 -16.23 -5.16
CA TYR A 71 16.23 -15.68 -4.19
C TYR A 71 16.72 -15.91 -2.75
N PHE A 72 16.13 -15.20 -1.81
CA PHE A 72 16.28 -15.47 -0.39
C PHE A 72 14.96 -15.32 0.34
N ILE A 73 14.80 -16.06 1.43
CA ILE A 73 13.66 -15.99 2.34
C ILE A 73 14.12 -15.22 3.56
N SER A 74 13.46 -14.13 3.91
CA SER A 74 13.82 -13.34 5.08
C SER A 74 12.59 -12.76 5.76
N PRO A 75 12.70 -12.42 7.07
CA PRO A 75 11.81 -11.45 7.66
C PRO A 75 11.90 -10.12 6.91
N PHE A 76 10.80 -9.40 6.84
CA PHE A 76 10.75 -8.07 6.26
C PHE A 76 9.89 -7.13 7.11
N LEU A 77 10.11 -5.83 6.92
CA LEU A 77 9.21 -4.77 7.35
C LEU A 77 8.90 -3.88 6.16
N ASP A 78 7.62 -3.75 5.83
CA ASP A 78 7.13 -2.88 4.75
C ASP A 78 6.33 -1.72 5.35
N LEU A 79 6.82 -0.50 5.14
CA LEU A 79 6.17 0.74 5.53
C LEU A 79 5.71 1.48 4.28
N SER A 80 4.44 1.88 4.24
CA SER A 80 3.90 2.63 3.11
C SER A 80 3.09 3.83 3.53
N TYR A 81 3.22 4.91 2.76
CA TYR A 81 2.28 6.03 2.74
C TYR A 81 1.51 5.97 1.42
N LYS A 82 0.19 6.10 1.47
CA LYS A 82 -0.69 6.07 0.29
C LYS A 82 -1.63 7.27 0.30
N HIS A 83 -1.71 7.99 -0.80
CA HIS A 83 -2.69 9.04 -1.04
C HIS A 83 -3.72 8.58 -2.07
N LEU A 84 -4.95 8.30 -1.62
CA LEU A 84 -6.04 7.77 -2.41
C LEU A 84 -6.76 8.89 -3.16
N TYR A 85 -6.32 9.15 -4.39
CA TYR A 85 -6.75 10.32 -5.17
C TYR A 85 -8.13 10.20 -5.83
N ASN A 86 -8.73 9.01 -5.87
CA ASN A 86 -9.96 8.76 -6.65
C ASN A 86 -11.17 8.31 -5.84
N LEU A 87 -11.13 8.38 -4.50
CA LEU A 87 -12.24 7.92 -3.64
C LEU A 87 -13.56 8.60 -4.00
N SER A 88 -13.59 9.94 -4.01
CA SER A 88 -14.81 10.69 -4.35
C SER A 88 -15.38 10.36 -5.73
N SER A 89 -14.51 10.13 -6.74
CA SER A 89 -14.97 9.71 -8.06
C SER A 89 -15.54 8.29 -8.06
N ARG A 90 -15.06 7.41 -7.18
CA ARG A 90 -15.56 6.04 -7.05
C ARG A 90 -16.94 6.05 -6.38
N THR A 91 -17.10 6.82 -5.29
CA THR A 91 -18.39 7.03 -4.61
C THR A 91 -19.45 7.53 -5.56
N ALA A 92 -19.14 8.58 -6.33
CA ALA A 92 -20.07 9.17 -7.28
C ALA A 92 -20.52 8.20 -8.37
N LYS A 93 -19.71 7.16 -8.63
CA LYS A 93 -20.00 6.09 -9.60
C LYS A 93 -20.57 4.83 -8.94
N GLY A 94 -20.93 4.88 -7.65
CA GLY A 94 -21.43 3.73 -6.88
C GLY A 94 -20.42 2.59 -6.75
N LYS A 95 -19.11 2.86 -6.87
CA LYS A 95 -18.06 1.85 -6.77
C LYS A 95 -17.67 1.64 -5.31
N ASN A 96 -17.32 0.40 -4.95
CA ASN A 96 -16.89 0.05 -3.60
C ASN A 96 -15.65 0.86 -3.14
N THR A 97 -15.76 1.56 -2.02
CA THR A 97 -14.67 2.27 -1.34
C THR A 97 -14.26 1.61 -0.01
N ALA A 98 -14.98 0.58 0.44
CA ALA A 98 -14.70 -0.14 1.70
C ALA A 98 -13.28 -0.75 1.71
N GLY A 99 -12.68 -0.86 2.91
CA GLY A 99 -11.29 -1.30 3.07
C GLY A 99 -10.28 -0.41 2.34
N ASN A 100 -10.60 0.88 2.22
CA ASN A 100 -9.82 1.89 1.49
C ASN A 100 -9.59 1.50 0.01
N SER A 101 -10.66 1.04 -0.64
CA SER A 101 -10.62 0.64 -2.05
C SER A 101 -10.49 1.85 -2.97
N GLY A 102 -9.26 2.16 -3.39
CA GLY A 102 -8.96 3.29 -4.26
C GLY A 102 -7.71 3.09 -5.11
N ASN A 103 -7.42 4.06 -5.96
CA ASN A 103 -6.12 4.19 -6.60
C ASN A 103 -5.31 5.18 -5.80
N TYR A 104 -4.00 4.98 -5.74
CA TYR A 104 -3.12 5.83 -4.97
C TYR A 104 -1.82 6.12 -5.70
N TRP A 105 -1.20 7.23 -5.32
CA TRP A 105 0.23 7.39 -5.38
C TRP A 105 0.77 7.35 -3.95
N GLY A 106 2.04 7.01 -3.78
CA GLY A 106 2.59 6.78 -2.45
C GLY A 106 4.11 6.76 -2.43
N VAL A 107 4.63 6.45 -1.26
CA VAL A 107 6.04 6.09 -1.05
C VAL A 107 6.09 4.84 -0.18
N ARG A 108 7.08 4.00 -0.42
CA ARG A 108 7.28 2.72 0.25
C ARG A 108 8.72 2.60 0.72
N LEU A 109 8.91 2.09 1.94
CA LEU A 109 10.18 1.63 2.46
C LEU A 109 10.03 0.14 2.78
N LEU A 110 10.71 -0.71 2.01
CA LEU A 110 10.86 -2.13 2.31
C LEU A 110 12.23 -2.35 2.96
N THR A 111 12.23 -3.02 4.10
CA THR A 111 13.44 -3.48 4.79
C THR A 111 13.45 -5.00 4.80
N ASN A 112 14.53 -5.62 4.32
CA ASN A 112 14.76 -7.06 4.44
C ASN A 112 15.83 -7.32 5.49
N PHE A 113 15.53 -8.19 6.45
CA PHE A 113 16.46 -8.60 7.50
C PHE A 113 17.28 -9.83 7.08
N GLU A 114 18.02 -10.41 8.03
CA GLU A 114 18.87 -11.57 7.79
C GLU A 114 18.06 -12.71 7.18
N GLU A 115 18.60 -13.31 6.12
CA GLU A 115 17.96 -14.44 5.47
C GLU A 115 17.87 -15.65 6.40
N ILE A 116 16.71 -16.31 6.37
CA ILE A 116 16.52 -17.63 6.96
C ILE A 116 17.08 -18.69 6.02
N GLU A 117 16.91 -18.47 4.71
CA GLU A 117 17.35 -19.37 3.64
C GLU A 117 17.68 -18.55 2.39
N SER A 118 18.67 -18.98 1.62
CA SER A 118 19.09 -18.32 0.37
C SER A 118 19.49 -19.36 -0.67
N GLU A 119 19.19 -19.08 -1.93
CA GLU A 119 19.47 -19.95 -3.06
C GLU A 119 20.22 -19.16 -4.14
N ASN A 120 21.42 -19.66 -4.51
CA ASN A 120 22.30 -19.08 -5.53
C ASN A 120 22.67 -17.60 -5.31
N ILE A 121 22.60 -17.11 -4.07
CA ILE A 121 22.83 -15.71 -3.73
C ILE A 121 23.55 -15.57 -2.40
N ILE A 122 24.53 -14.66 -2.34
CA ILE A 122 25.23 -14.28 -1.12
C ILE A 122 25.05 -12.78 -0.92
N ARG A 123 24.27 -12.40 0.09
CA ARG A 123 24.07 -10.98 0.43
C ARG A 123 25.34 -10.41 1.05
N LYS A 124 25.66 -9.17 0.69
CA LYS A 124 26.82 -8.45 1.24
C LYS A 124 26.58 -8.01 2.67
N ASP A 125 25.33 -7.89 3.09
CA ASP A 125 24.91 -7.44 4.41
C ASP A 125 23.61 -8.15 4.84
N ASN A 126 23.38 -8.23 6.15
CA ASN A 126 22.21 -8.91 6.71
C ASN A 126 20.95 -8.03 6.67
N ILE A 127 21.09 -6.75 6.34
CA ILE A 127 19.98 -5.82 6.25
C ILE A 127 20.10 -4.97 4.99
N ASP A 128 19.01 -4.87 4.23
CA ASP A 128 18.89 -3.97 3.09
C ASP A 128 17.57 -3.23 3.09
N PHE A 129 17.57 -2.11 2.38
CA PHE A 129 16.46 -1.19 2.27
C PHE A 129 16.16 -0.90 0.80
N ALA A 130 14.89 -0.71 0.49
CA ALA A 130 14.43 -0.21 -0.79
C ALA A 130 13.37 0.86 -0.56
N PHE A 131 13.68 2.09 -0.96
CA PHE A 131 12.83 3.25 -0.77
C PHE A 131 12.46 3.87 -2.11
N GLY A 132 11.19 4.20 -2.31
CA GLY A 132 10.80 4.87 -3.54
C GLY A 132 9.31 5.21 -3.66
N PRO A 133 8.96 5.99 -4.69
CA PRO A 133 7.58 6.29 -5.02
C PRO A 133 6.86 5.06 -5.55
N THR A 134 5.55 4.99 -5.32
CA THR A 134 4.67 3.95 -5.87
C THR A 134 3.43 4.55 -6.50
N TRP A 135 2.91 3.89 -7.51
CA TRP A 135 1.59 4.18 -8.08
C TRP A 135 0.81 2.86 -8.19
N GLY A 136 -0.38 2.85 -7.60
CA GLY A 136 -1.02 1.60 -7.26
C GLY A 136 -2.53 1.63 -7.22
N ILE A 137 -3.05 0.43 -7.08
CA ILE A 137 -4.46 0.09 -6.99
C ILE A 137 -4.68 -0.83 -5.80
N GLN A 138 -5.60 -0.45 -4.91
CA GLN A 138 -6.05 -1.27 -3.78
C GLN A 138 -7.55 -1.55 -3.92
N ARG A 139 -7.95 -2.81 -3.73
CA ARG A 139 -9.34 -3.26 -3.84
C ARG A 139 -9.70 -4.20 -2.72
N SER A 140 -10.94 -4.08 -2.29
CA SER A 140 -11.58 -4.95 -1.31
C SER A 140 -12.85 -5.56 -1.91
N ALA A 141 -13.07 -6.85 -1.66
CA ALA A 141 -14.29 -7.57 -2.01
C ALA A 141 -14.72 -8.41 -0.80
N GLY A 142 -15.67 -7.90 -0.02
CA GLY A 142 -15.98 -8.47 1.30
C GLY A 142 -14.78 -8.32 2.25
N ASN A 143 -14.18 -9.45 2.61
CA ASN A 143 -12.94 -9.49 3.40
C ASN A 143 -11.70 -9.66 2.51
N PHE A 144 -11.82 -10.07 1.26
CA PHE A 144 -10.67 -10.22 0.37
C PHE A 144 -10.02 -8.85 0.11
N HIS A 145 -8.69 -8.83 0.09
CA HIS A 145 -7.86 -7.67 -0.19
C HIS A 145 -6.90 -7.96 -1.34
N LEU A 146 -6.79 -7.00 -2.25
CA LEU A 146 -5.82 -6.98 -3.33
C LEU A 146 -5.15 -5.61 -3.35
N LEU A 147 -3.83 -5.60 -3.41
CA LEU A 147 -3.04 -4.42 -3.72
C LEU A 147 -2.03 -4.78 -4.81
N PHE A 148 -1.95 -3.92 -5.82
CA PHE A 148 -0.91 -3.97 -6.83
C PHE A 148 -0.33 -2.57 -7.01
N ASP A 149 0.99 -2.44 -7.01
CA ASP A 149 1.64 -1.20 -7.39
C ASP A 149 2.95 -1.42 -8.14
N VAL A 150 3.37 -0.33 -8.76
CA VAL A 150 4.63 -0.22 -9.50
C VAL A 150 5.33 1.07 -9.09
N GLY A 151 6.65 1.02 -9.02
CA GLY A 151 7.46 2.16 -8.63
C GLY A 151 8.93 1.94 -8.90
N SER A 152 9.71 3.02 -8.97
CA SER A 152 11.17 2.91 -8.94
C SER A 152 11.66 2.92 -7.51
N VAL A 153 12.79 2.27 -7.21
CA VAL A 153 13.38 2.30 -5.86
C VAL A 153 14.86 2.65 -5.89
N TYR A 154 15.29 3.42 -4.90
CA TYR A 154 16.68 3.50 -4.50
C TYR A 154 16.90 2.47 -3.39
N TYR A 155 17.87 1.59 -3.58
CA TYR A 155 18.19 0.53 -2.62
C TYR A 155 19.57 0.74 -2.03
N PHE A 156 19.75 0.32 -0.78
CA PHE A 156 21.00 0.46 -0.05
C PHE A 156 21.11 -0.52 1.11
N ASP A 157 22.33 -0.78 1.57
CA ASP A 157 22.64 -1.56 2.79
C ASP A 157 23.42 -0.73 3.82
N THR A 158 23.73 -1.31 4.98
CA THR A 158 24.46 -0.59 6.04
C THR A 158 25.97 -0.51 5.79
N LYS A 159 26.48 -1.26 4.80
CA LYS A 159 27.88 -1.25 4.36
C LYS A 159 28.15 -0.21 3.27
N GLY A 160 27.12 0.54 2.86
CA GLY A 160 27.22 1.62 1.89
C GLY A 160 27.07 1.17 0.43
N ASN A 161 26.79 -0.11 0.16
CA ASN A 161 26.41 -0.52 -1.18
C ASN A 161 25.02 0.03 -1.50
N ASN A 162 24.80 0.46 -2.73
CA ASN A 162 23.56 1.09 -3.13
C ASN A 162 23.34 1.03 -4.64
N GLY A 163 22.17 1.44 -5.08
CA GLY A 163 21.87 1.64 -6.49
C GLY A 163 20.41 2.00 -6.72
N PHE A 164 20.03 2.00 -7.99
CA PHE A 164 18.68 2.33 -8.44
C PHE A 164 18.08 1.15 -9.21
N PHE A 165 16.81 0.86 -8.95
CA PHE A 165 16.04 -0.13 -9.68
C PHE A 165 14.82 0.56 -10.31
N PRO A 166 14.70 0.56 -11.65
CA PRO A 166 13.74 1.42 -12.35
C PRO A 166 12.29 0.97 -12.17
N VAL A 167 12.05 -0.34 -12.01
CA VAL A 167 10.70 -0.92 -11.98
C VAL A 167 10.63 -2.03 -10.94
N MET A 168 10.17 -1.68 -9.75
CA MET A 168 9.72 -2.59 -8.70
C MET A 168 8.22 -2.81 -8.81
N LEU A 169 7.78 -4.04 -8.60
CA LEU A 169 6.37 -4.41 -8.53
C LEU A 169 6.05 -4.90 -7.13
N GLN A 170 4.88 -4.51 -6.62
CA GLN A 170 4.29 -5.12 -5.43
C GLN A 170 2.98 -5.79 -5.81
N LEU A 171 2.80 -7.02 -5.34
CA LEU A 171 1.51 -7.69 -5.33
C LEU A 171 1.24 -8.20 -3.93
N ASN A 172 0.12 -7.77 -3.36
CA ASN A 172 -0.36 -8.23 -2.08
C ASN A 172 -1.77 -8.80 -2.26
N ILE A 173 -1.94 -10.03 -1.81
CA ILE A 173 -3.23 -10.72 -1.74
C ILE A 173 -3.43 -11.10 -0.28
N GLY A 174 -4.57 -10.75 0.30
CA GLY A 174 -4.83 -10.95 1.71
C GLY A 174 -6.29 -10.87 2.10
N TRP A 175 -6.53 -10.78 3.41
CA TRP A 175 -7.86 -10.64 3.99
C TRP A 175 -7.89 -9.56 5.07
N ASN A 176 -8.83 -8.62 4.94
CA ASN A 176 -9.19 -7.64 5.96
C ASN A 176 -9.92 -8.37 7.10
N LEU A 177 -9.26 -8.54 8.24
CA LEU A 177 -9.82 -9.19 9.43
C LEU A 177 -10.66 -8.25 10.27
N LYS A 178 -10.28 -6.98 10.32
CA LYS A 178 -11.03 -5.95 11.04
C LYS A 178 -10.90 -4.61 10.35
N LYS A 179 -12.02 -3.88 10.33
CA LYS A 179 -12.16 -2.53 9.80
C LYS A 179 -12.80 -1.68 10.90
N TRP A 180 -12.24 -0.52 11.20
CA TRP A 180 -12.78 0.44 12.15
C TRP A 180 -12.99 1.80 11.49
#